data_AF-A0A329RKI6-F1
#
_entry.id   AF-A0A329RKI6-F1
#
_cell.length_a   1.000
_cell.length_b   1.000
_cell.length_c   1.000
_cell.angle_alpha   90.00
_cell.angle_beta   90.00
_cell.angle_gamma   90.00
#
_symmetry.space_group_name_H-M   'P 1'
#
loop_
_entity.id
_entity.type
_entity.pdbx_description
1 polymer ?
#
loop_
_entity_poly.entity_id
_entity_poly.type
_entity_poly.pdbx_seq_one_letter_code
_entity_poly.pdbx_strand_id
1 'polypeptide(L)'
;MPPKALQGRVFDLWRHLQALPSELQGDVSRIRAHLLSPEVKNQLFTPSTFPKVSGDALLRVINRELEQEPKANQSPGYTAKVADGLVQSGFLTPKKSSKLLENFDFETQNSEFLGVGNELADTKTNSVWSVKDGAIQAGTLHRKKEGFLAKFLGGQEPLYVVANDQNKTAYVFDSDVAFEALNEIDVASDATVEFSDDMQHGIKLTNPKITEIFAAESKEKQEEWLNSFINAGAQYREVFNVEDTAKIKSFYELKDFDMAGNEVSMSKYKGKVVLAVNVSSKCGLTPTNYPELQQLYEKYKDEGLEVLAFPCNQFAGQEPGTHEEIMEFVKQYNVTFPFFEKHDVNGATARPVFTYLKTKLPGSFGDFVKWNFTKFLVDRNGQPYKRFAPKDRPLSFEEDIKTLLAQK
;
A
#
# COMPACT_ATOMS: atom_id res chain seq x y z
N MET A 1 -10.56 13.73 7.61
CA MET A 1 -9.08 13.69 7.68
C MET A 1 -8.59 12.77 6.58
N PRO A 2 -7.57 13.14 5.80
CA PRO A 2 -7.02 12.25 4.79
C PRO A 2 -6.44 10.97 5.44
N PRO A 3 -6.37 9.86 4.69
CA PRO A 3 -5.87 8.59 5.20
C PRO A 3 -4.45 8.74 5.77
N LYS A 4 -4.12 7.98 6.85
CA LYS A 4 -2.74 7.89 7.39
C LYS A 4 -1.71 7.45 6.34
N ALA A 5 -2.16 6.89 5.22
CA ALA A 5 -1.35 6.44 4.09
C ALA A 5 -0.80 7.58 3.21
N LEU A 6 -1.23 8.83 3.40
CA LEU A 6 -0.71 10.00 2.67
C LEU A 6 0.34 10.73 3.50
N GLN A 7 1.61 10.36 3.32
CA GLN A 7 2.76 10.94 4.01
C GLN A 7 3.45 11.99 3.13
N GLY A 8 4.19 12.94 3.71
CA GLY A 8 4.98 13.93 2.99
C GLY A 8 4.45 15.35 3.11
N ARG A 9 5.34 16.33 2.92
CA ARG A 9 5.08 17.75 3.21
C ARG A 9 3.88 18.33 2.46
N VAL A 10 3.68 17.97 1.19
CA VAL A 10 2.50 18.43 0.43
C VAL A 10 1.20 17.97 1.08
N PHE A 11 1.12 16.71 1.51
CA PHE A 11 -0.07 16.20 2.19
C PHE A 11 -0.22 16.76 3.61
N ASP A 12 0.88 17.07 4.30
CA ASP A 12 0.85 17.78 5.60
C ASP A 12 0.31 19.21 5.47
N LEU A 13 0.80 19.95 4.48
CA LEU A 13 0.32 21.29 4.15
C LEU A 13 -1.17 21.28 3.79
N TRP A 14 -1.58 20.33 2.95
CA TRP A 14 -2.98 20.15 2.60
C TRP A 14 -3.84 19.81 3.83
N ARG A 15 -3.37 18.96 4.74
CA ARG A 15 -4.04 18.70 6.02
C ARG A 15 -4.21 19.97 6.85
N HIS A 16 -3.19 20.82 6.92
CA HIS A 16 -3.27 22.10 7.62
C HIS A 16 -4.31 23.03 7.01
N LEU A 17 -4.34 23.17 5.68
CA LEU A 17 -5.36 23.98 4.99
C LEU A 17 -6.78 23.52 5.38
N GLN A 18 -7.04 22.22 5.38
CA GLN A 18 -8.35 21.65 5.72
C GLN A 18 -8.73 21.86 7.19
N ALA A 19 -7.76 22.09 8.07
CA ALA A 19 -7.97 22.33 9.50
C ALA A 19 -8.16 23.82 9.83
N LEU A 20 -7.94 24.74 8.89
CA LEU A 20 -8.14 26.18 9.10
C LEU A 20 -9.61 26.51 9.38
N PRO A 21 -9.91 27.61 10.11
CA PRO A 21 -11.27 28.13 10.24
C PRO A 21 -11.93 28.36 8.87
N SER A 22 -13.24 28.10 8.76
CA SER A 22 -13.98 28.20 7.49
C SER A 22 -13.88 29.59 6.85
N GLU A 23 -13.89 30.65 7.68
CA GLU A 23 -13.68 32.03 7.24
C GLU A 23 -12.33 32.20 6.53
N LEU A 24 -11.25 31.71 7.13
CA LEU A 24 -9.91 31.79 6.57
C LEU A 24 -9.78 30.97 5.28
N GLN A 25 -10.39 29.77 5.20
CA GLN A 25 -10.43 29.00 3.96
C GLN A 25 -11.16 29.74 2.83
N GLY A 26 -12.25 30.44 3.18
CA GLY A 26 -13.00 31.30 2.26
C GLY A 26 -12.15 32.44 1.71
N ASP A 27 -11.43 33.15 2.59
CA ASP A 27 -10.53 34.23 2.18
C ASP A 27 -9.36 33.72 1.33
N VAL A 28 -8.74 32.59 1.68
CA VAL A 28 -7.69 31.97 0.85
C VAL A 28 -8.20 31.69 -0.56
N SER A 29 -9.42 31.14 -0.69
CA SER A 29 -10.02 30.83 -1.99
C SER A 29 -10.33 32.08 -2.81
N ARG A 30 -10.89 33.11 -2.16
CA ARG A 30 -11.22 34.40 -2.79
C ARG A 30 -9.96 35.13 -3.25
N ILE A 31 -8.95 35.22 -2.39
CA ILE A 31 -7.67 35.83 -2.71
C ILE A 31 -6.97 35.09 -3.84
N ARG A 32 -6.97 33.74 -3.84
CA ARG A 32 -6.45 32.96 -4.96
C ARG A 32 -7.12 33.34 -6.28
N ALA A 33 -8.44 33.47 -6.30
CA ALA A 33 -9.17 33.88 -7.50
C ALA A 33 -8.80 35.31 -7.95
N HIS A 34 -8.65 36.25 -7.02
CA HIS A 34 -8.20 37.61 -7.32
C HIS A 34 -6.78 37.63 -7.92
N LEU A 35 -5.85 36.88 -7.33
CA LEU A 35 -4.46 36.76 -7.79
C LEU A 35 -4.35 36.13 -9.19
N LEU A 36 -5.36 35.34 -9.61
CA LEU A 36 -5.44 34.75 -10.94
C LEU A 36 -6.11 35.66 -11.98
N SER A 37 -6.69 36.80 -11.58
CA SER A 37 -7.21 37.76 -12.55
C SER A 37 -6.10 38.26 -13.48
N PRO A 38 -6.34 38.45 -14.79
CA PRO A 38 -5.28 38.80 -15.74
C PRO A 38 -4.50 40.06 -15.36
N GLU A 39 -5.19 41.07 -14.83
CA GLU A 39 -4.57 42.33 -14.39
C GLU A 39 -3.59 42.10 -13.24
N VAL A 40 -4.06 41.46 -12.16
CA VAL A 40 -3.24 41.21 -10.96
C VAL A 40 -2.12 40.23 -11.28
N LYS A 41 -2.42 39.15 -12.00
CA LYS A 41 -1.43 38.12 -12.36
C LYS A 41 -0.26 38.73 -13.13
N ASN A 42 -0.54 39.53 -14.15
CA ASN A 42 0.50 40.12 -15.01
C ASN A 42 1.32 41.22 -14.33
N GLN A 43 0.75 41.90 -13.32
CA GLN A 43 1.45 42.92 -12.55
C GLN A 43 2.28 42.32 -11.40
N LEU A 44 1.75 41.30 -10.74
CA LEU A 44 2.32 40.76 -9.51
C LEU A 44 3.37 39.69 -9.77
N PHE A 45 3.14 38.80 -10.73
CA PHE A 45 4.01 37.66 -10.97
C PHE A 45 4.97 37.90 -12.13
N THR A 46 6.26 37.62 -11.91
CA THR A 46 7.25 37.62 -12.99
C THR A 46 7.03 36.40 -13.89
N PRO A 47 6.95 36.58 -15.24
CA PRO A 47 6.76 35.46 -16.15
C PRO A 47 7.93 34.46 -16.12
N SER A 48 7.63 33.21 -15.76
CA SER A 48 8.52 32.04 -15.85
C SER A 48 7.72 30.75 -15.71
N THR A 49 8.33 29.58 -15.94
CA THR A 49 7.70 28.27 -15.73
C THR A 49 7.00 28.16 -14.37
N PHE A 50 7.69 28.62 -13.32
CA PHE A 50 7.10 28.87 -12.01
C PHE A 50 7.14 30.38 -11.75
N PRO A 51 6.03 31.12 -11.93
CA PRO A 51 6.03 32.58 -11.79
C PRO A 51 6.48 33.02 -10.40
N LYS A 52 7.20 34.13 -10.28
CA LYS A 52 7.79 34.57 -9.00
C LYS A 52 7.08 35.78 -8.44
N VAL A 53 6.98 35.85 -7.11
CA VAL A 53 6.44 36.99 -6.37
C VAL A 53 7.23 37.24 -5.08
N SER A 54 7.45 38.50 -4.71
CA SER A 54 8.02 38.84 -3.40
C SER A 54 6.95 38.80 -2.31
N GLY A 55 7.33 38.38 -1.10
CA GLY A 55 6.42 38.27 0.04
C GLY A 55 5.74 39.60 0.37
N ASP A 56 6.50 40.71 0.35
CA ASP A 56 5.97 42.05 0.64
C ASP A 56 4.96 42.52 -0.42
N ALA A 57 5.19 42.22 -1.70
CA ALA A 57 4.27 42.55 -2.77
C ALA A 57 2.99 41.73 -2.66
N LEU A 58 3.12 40.44 -2.36
CA LEU A 58 1.98 39.56 -2.13
C LEU A 58 1.13 40.07 -0.96
N LEU A 59 1.73 40.35 0.21
CA LEU A 59 1.00 40.85 1.38
C LEU A 59 0.27 42.16 1.09
N ARG A 60 0.87 43.10 0.33
CA ARG A 60 0.20 44.34 -0.08
C ARG A 60 -1.06 44.10 -0.90
N VAL A 61 -1.00 43.19 -1.87
CA VAL A 61 -2.16 42.84 -2.71
C VAL A 61 -3.24 42.15 -1.89
N ILE A 62 -2.86 41.18 -1.05
CA ILE A 62 -3.81 40.47 -0.18
C ILE A 62 -4.50 41.46 0.76
N ASN A 63 -3.74 42.34 1.42
CA ASN A 63 -4.30 43.31 2.37
C ASN A 63 -5.32 44.25 1.71
N ARG A 64 -5.00 44.79 0.52
CA ARG A 64 -5.90 45.65 -0.24
C ARG A 64 -7.20 44.94 -0.64
N GLU A 65 -7.11 43.65 -0.98
CA GLU A 65 -8.28 42.87 -1.37
C GLU A 65 -9.12 42.41 -0.17
N LEU A 66 -8.50 42.25 1.01
CA LEU A 66 -9.24 42.04 2.26
C LEU A 66 -9.97 43.32 2.71
N GLU A 67 -9.36 44.50 2.60
CA GLU A 67 -9.95 45.78 3.03
C GLU A 67 -11.22 46.19 2.26
N GLN A 68 -11.42 45.64 1.05
CA GLN A 68 -12.63 45.88 0.25
C GLN A 68 -13.88 45.16 0.79
N GLU A 69 -13.71 44.17 1.66
CA GLU A 69 -14.80 43.40 2.26
C GLU A 69 -15.32 44.08 3.54
N PRO A 70 -16.62 44.47 3.61
CA PRO A 70 -17.18 45.17 4.77
C PRO A 70 -17.09 44.41 6.10
N LYS A 71 -16.87 43.10 6.05
CA LYS A 71 -16.75 42.21 7.22
C LYS A 71 -15.40 41.49 7.30
N ALA A 72 -14.38 41.99 6.61
CA ALA A 72 -13.06 41.37 6.66
C ALA A 72 -12.50 41.33 8.08
N ASN A 73 -11.82 40.23 8.38
CA ASN A 73 -11.08 40.09 9.63
C ASN A 73 -9.83 40.97 9.58
N GLN A 74 -9.77 41.97 10.45
CA GLN A 74 -8.67 42.93 10.56
C GLN A 74 -7.73 42.63 11.73
N SER A 75 -7.78 41.42 12.28
CA SER A 75 -6.89 41.04 13.37
C SER A 75 -5.42 41.15 12.92
N PRO A 76 -4.50 41.64 13.77
CA PRO A 76 -3.08 41.69 13.45
C PRO A 76 -2.56 40.34 12.95
N GLY A 77 -1.84 40.35 11.82
CA GLY A 77 -1.28 39.15 11.18
C GLY A 77 -2.28 38.32 10.37
N TYR A 78 -3.54 38.73 10.20
CA TYR A 78 -4.52 37.97 9.41
C TYR A 78 -4.10 37.85 7.93
N THR A 79 -3.59 38.92 7.33
CA THR A 79 -3.05 38.90 5.95
C THR A 79 -1.97 37.84 5.77
N ALA A 80 -1.06 37.68 6.73
CA ALA A 80 -0.02 36.65 6.69
C ALA A 80 -0.62 35.23 6.80
N LYS A 81 -1.67 35.04 7.61
CA LYS A 81 -2.38 33.74 7.68
C LYS A 81 -3.08 33.39 6.38
N VAL A 82 -3.64 34.36 5.66
CA VAL A 82 -4.19 34.14 4.32
C VAL A 82 -3.08 33.75 3.34
N ALA A 83 -1.92 34.42 3.42
CA ALA A 83 -0.75 34.07 2.61
C ALA A 83 -0.21 32.66 2.93
N ASP A 84 -0.15 32.26 4.21
CA ASP A 84 0.16 30.89 4.63
C ASP A 84 -0.80 29.90 3.98
N GLY A 85 -2.10 30.19 3.99
CA GLY A 85 -3.13 29.36 3.35
C GLY A 85 -2.92 29.19 1.85
N LEU A 86 -2.39 30.20 1.15
CA LEU A 86 -2.00 30.07 -0.26
C LEU A 86 -0.86 29.05 -0.43
N VAL A 87 0.12 29.03 0.46
CA VAL A 87 1.20 28.02 0.45
C VAL A 87 0.66 26.63 0.80
N GLN A 88 -0.20 26.55 1.82
CA GLN A 88 -0.83 25.30 2.26
C GLN A 88 -1.78 24.70 1.21
N SER A 89 -2.26 25.53 0.28
CA SER A 89 -3.09 25.10 -0.85
C SER A 89 -2.32 24.61 -2.07
N GLY A 90 -0.99 24.75 -2.07
CA GLY A 90 -0.16 24.50 -3.24
C GLY A 90 -0.29 25.56 -4.34
N PHE A 91 -0.85 26.73 -4.03
CA PHE A 91 -0.86 27.85 -4.97
C PHE A 91 0.55 28.45 -5.09
N LEU A 92 1.22 28.59 -3.94
CA LEU A 92 2.58 29.13 -3.81
C LEU A 92 3.48 28.17 -3.04
N THR A 93 4.78 28.37 -3.17
CA THR A 93 5.77 27.75 -2.28
C THR A 93 6.95 28.67 -2.07
N PRO A 94 7.59 28.68 -0.89
CA PRO A 94 8.81 29.45 -0.69
C PRO A 94 9.89 28.98 -1.67
N LYS A 95 10.61 29.92 -2.31
CA LYS A 95 11.70 29.57 -3.24
C LYS A 95 12.81 28.76 -2.56
N LYS A 96 13.04 29.01 -1.27
CA LYS A 96 13.93 28.20 -0.43
C LYS A 96 13.11 27.09 0.22
N SER A 97 13.54 25.84 0.05
CA SER A 97 12.90 24.69 0.67
C SER A 97 12.68 24.93 2.17
N SER A 98 11.46 24.65 2.62
CA SER A 98 11.03 24.80 4.01
C SER A 98 10.34 23.52 4.49
N LYS A 99 10.40 23.28 5.80
CA LYS A 99 9.60 22.24 6.48
C LYS A 99 8.44 22.84 7.28
N LEU A 100 8.26 24.16 7.22
CA LEU A 100 7.16 24.85 7.88
C LEU A 100 5.82 24.41 7.29
N LEU A 101 4.81 24.34 8.15
CA LEU A 101 3.42 24.13 7.76
C LEU A 101 2.59 25.41 7.85
N GLU A 102 3.06 26.39 8.62
CA GLU A 102 2.46 27.70 8.86
C GLU A 102 3.57 28.70 9.25
N ASN A 103 3.22 29.98 9.33
CA ASN A 103 4.10 31.11 9.65
C ASN A 103 5.27 31.21 8.66
N PHE A 104 4.98 31.17 7.37
CA PHE A 104 6.00 31.40 6.35
C PHE A 104 6.45 32.86 6.38
N ASP A 105 7.75 33.08 6.12
CA ASP A 105 8.32 34.43 6.16
C ASP A 105 7.96 35.21 4.89
N PHE A 106 6.86 35.96 4.93
CA PHE A 106 6.44 36.87 3.86
C PHE A 106 6.89 38.32 4.08
N GLU A 107 7.20 38.71 5.32
CA GLU A 107 7.40 40.11 5.69
C GLU A 107 8.81 40.62 5.39
N THR A 108 9.79 39.72 5.24
CA THR A 108 11.15 40.11 4.88
C THR A 108 11.21 40.60 3.42
N GLN A 109 11.84 41.76 3.18
CA GLN A 109 11.97 42.41 1.85
C GLN A 109 12.59 41.53 0.75
N ASN A 110 13.19 40.39 1.09
CA ASN A 110 13.84 39.46 0.17
C ASN A 110 13.18 38.07 0.14
N SER A 111 12.05 37.89 0.81
CA SER A 111 11.29 36.65 0.73
C SER A 111 10.68 36.52 -0.65
N GLU A 112 10.91 35.38 -1.30
CA GLU A 112 10.45 35.11 -2.66
C GLU A 112 9.72 33.77 -2.70
N PHE A 113 8.59 33.76 -3.40
CA PHE A 113 7.71 32.62 -3.56
C PHE A 113 7.52 32.30 -5.04
N LEU A 114 7.32 31.02 -5.32
CA LEU A 114 7.06 30.48 -6.65
C LEU A 114 5.59 30.08 -6.76
N GLY A 115 4.94 30.45 -7.87
CA GLY A 115 3.64 29.97 -8.29
C GLY A 115 3.73 28.55 -8.80
N VAL A 116 3.14 27.61 -8.06
CA VAL A 116 3.25 26.16 -8.34
C VAL A 116 1.89 25.50 -8.55
N GLY A 117 0.81 26.24 -8.33
CA GLY A 117 -0.53 25.79 -8.70
C GLY A 117 -0.67 25.71 -10.21
N ASN A 118 -1.45 24.74 -10.69
CA ASN A 118 -1.66 24.48 -12.13
C ASN A 118 -2.22 25.70 -12.89
N GLU A 119 -2.87 26.67 -12.21
CA GLU A 119 -3.36 27.88 -12.87
C GLU A 119 -2.29 28.99 -12.99
N LEU A 120 -1.15 28.83 -12.31
CA LEU A 120 -0.01 29.75 -12.35
C LEU A 120 1.15 29.18 -13.15
N ALA A 121 1.55 27.94 -12.85
CA ALA A 121 2.72 27.31 -13.44
C ALA A 121 2.44 26.90 -14.90
N ASP A 122 3.42 27.13 -15.77
CA ASP A 122 3.40 26.70 -17.17
C ASP A 122 4.20 25.40 -17.32
N THR A 123 3.68 24.31 -16.75
CA THR A 123 4.28 22.98 -16.83
C THR A 123 3.39 22.03 -17.63
N LYS A 124 4.04 21.13 -18.39
CA LYS A 124 3.38 19.97 -19.01
C LYS A 124 3.48 18.71 -18.15
N THR A 125 4.14 18.82 -17.01
CA THR A 125 4.48 17.74 -16.08
C THR A 125 3.64 17.86 -14.82
N ASN A 126 3.33 16.72 -14.21
CA ASN A 126 2.61 16.68 -12.95
C ASN A 126 3.55 16.96 -11.78
N SER A 127 3.15 17.84 -10.87
CA SER A 127 3.78 18.04 -9.55
C SER A 127 3.10 17.17 -8.49
N VAL A 128 3.74 17.03 -7.31
CA VAL A 128 3.09 16.35 -6.16
C VAL A 128 1.76 17.03 -5.78
N TRP A 129 1.70 18.36 -5.87
CA TRP A 129 0.47 19.12 -5.63
C TRP A 129 -0.64 18.79 -6.63
N SER A 130 -0.28 18.64 -7.91
CA SER A 130 -1.26 18.39 -8.98
C SER A 130 -1.91 17.01 -8.91
N VAL A 131 -1.27 16.04 -8.25
CA VAL A 131 -1.73 14.63 -8.16
C VAL A 131 -2.29 14.27 -6.79
N LYS A 132 -2.50 15.26 -5.91
CA LYS A 132 -3.01 15.05 -4.55
C LYS A 132 -4.44 14.49 -4.54
N ASP A 133 -5.28 14.93 -5.48
CA ASP A 133 -6.68 14.53 -5.54
C ASP A 133 -6.76 13.12 -6.12
N GLY A 134 -7.45 12.22 -5.41
CA GLY A 134 -7.49 10.79 -5.76
C GLY A 134 -6.28 9.98 -5.29
N ALA A 135 -5.29 10.60 -4.63
CA ALA A 135 -4.18 9.87 -4.02
C ALA A 135 -4.71 8.95 -2.90
N ILE A 136 -4.33 7.67 -2.96
CA ILE A 136 -4.71 6.66 -1.96
C ILE A 136 -3.51 6.23 -1.10
N GLN A 137 -2.29 6.39 -1.60
CA GLN A 137 -1.07 6.19 -0.84
C GLN A 137 0.02 7.13 -1.35
N ALA A 138 0.79 7.72 -0.44
CA ALA A 138 1.92 8.57 -0.77
C ALA A 138 3.02 8.43 0.29
N GLY A 139 4.28 8.36 -0.14
CA GLY A 139 5.40 8.19 0.77
C GLY A 139 6.69 7.79 0.08
N THR A 140 7.73 7.57 0.87
CA THR A 140 9.06 7.21 0.37
C THR A 140 9.14 5.72 0.08
N LEU A 141 9.57 5.39 -1.13
CA LEU A 141 10.07 4.07 -1.53
C LEU A 141 11.54 4.21 -1.93
N HIS A 142 12.25 3.10 -2.08
CA HIS A 142 13.65 3.12 -2.54
C HIS A 142 13.76 2.41 -3.88
N ARG A 143 14.63 2.89 -4.77
CA ARG A 143 15.06 2.11 -5.93
C ARG A 143 16.55 1.81 -5.85
N LYS A 144 16.99 0.79 -6.59
CA LYS A 144 18.42 0.49 -6.72
C LYS A 144 19.11 1.64 -7.47
N LYS A 145 20.22 2.15 -6.94
CA LYS A 145 21.06 3.11 -7.66
C LYS A 145 21.76 2.43 -8.82
N GLU A 146 21.69 3.04 -10.00
CA GLU A 146 22.49 2.62 -11.16
C GLU A 146 23.79 3.42 -11.25
N GLY A 147 24.85 2.80 -11.79
CA GLY A 147 26.14 3.46 -12.05
C GLY A 147 27.31 3.06 -11.12
N PHE A 148 28.52 3.45 -11.50
CA PHE A 148 29.78 3.00 -10.89
C PHE A 148 29.91 3.34 -9.39
N LEU A 149 29.34 4.46 -8.94
CA LEU A 149 29.42 4.93 -7.55
C LEU A 149 28.44 4.21 -6.61
N ALA A 150 27.40 3.54 -7.15
CA ALA A 150 26.40 2.81 -6.37
C ALA A 150 27.01 1.63 -5.57
N LYS A 151 28.12 1.07 -6.04
CA LYS A 151 28.85 -0.01 -5.37
C LYS A 151 29.57 0.43 -4.09
N PHE A 152 29.79 1.74 -3.90
CA PHE A 152 30.60 2.28 -2.79
C PHE A 152 29.82 3.09 -1.75
N LEU A 153 28.67 3.69 -2.13
CA LEU A 153 27.95 4.66 -1.27
C LEU A 153 26.60 4.15 -0.72
N GLY A 154 26.34 2.85 -0.85
CA GLY A 154 25.02 2.27 -0.59
C GLY A 154 24.19 2.21 -1.88
N GLY A 155 23.59 1.04 -2.13
CA GLY A 155 23.02 0.67 -3.42
C GLY A 155 21.60 1.14 -3.69
N GLN A 156 21.06 2.06 -2.90
CA GLN A 156 19.66 2.51 -3.01
C GLN A 156 19.53 4.04 -2.93
N GLU A 157 18.50 4.58 -3.57
CA GLU A 157 18.10 6.00 -3.48
C GLU A 157 16.62 6.14 -3.14
N PRO A 158 16.25 7.14 -2.32
CA PRO A 158 14.85 7.41 -2.00
C PRO A 158 14.14 8.03 -3.21
N LEU A 159 12.90 7.61 -3.40
CA LEU A 159 11.93 8.17 -4.32
C LEU A 159 10.67 8.48 -3.54
N TYR A 160 9.99 9.55 -3.90
CA TYR A 160 8.67 9.81 -3.37
C TYR A 160 7.62 9.33 -4.37
N VAL A 161 6.72 8.46 -3.94
CA VAL A 161 5.74 7.82 -4.82
C VAL A 161 4.34 8.23 -4.38
N VAL A 162 3.44 8.42 -5.34
CA VAL A 162 2.00 8.66 -5.12
C VAL A 162 1.20 7.68 -5.96
N ALA A 163 0.50 6.74 -5.33
CA ALA A 163 -0.48 5.89 -5.99
C ALA A 163 -1.83 6.61 -6.02
N ASN A 164 -2.37 6.82 -7.21
CA ASN A 164 -3.59 7.61 -7.44
C ASN A 164 -4.68 6.76 -8.13
N ASP A 165 -5.80 6.57 -7.43
CA ASP A 165 -6.94 5.78 -7.91
C ASP A 165 -7.81 6.52 -8.92
N GLN A 166 -7.92 7.85 -8.78
CA GLN A 166 -8.70 8.67 -9.71
C GLN A 166 -8.03 8.73 -11.09
N ASN A 167 -6.72 8.96 -11.11
CA ASN A 167 -5.93 9.09 -12.33
C ASN A 167 -5.43 7.74 -12.86
N LYS A 168 -5.66 6.64 -12.13
CA LYS A 168 -5.16 5.30 -12.45
C LYS A 168 -3.66 5.29 -12.76
N THR A 169 -2.89 6.02 -11.94
CA THR A 169 -1.45 6.25 -12.18
C THR A 169 -0.66 6.16 -10.87
N ALA A 170 0.52 5.55 -10.93
CA ALA A 170 1.54 5.69 -9.90
C ALA A 170 2.58 6.73 -10.37
N TYR A 171 2.66 7.84 -9.65
CA TYR A 171 3.59 8.93 -9.92
C TYR A 171 4.86 8.76 -9.09
N VAL A 172 6.02 8.96 -9.70
CA VAL A 172 7.34 8.87 -9.06
C VAL A 172 8.01 10.22 -9.10
N PHE A 173 8.53 10.68 -7.96
CA PHE A 173 9.15 11.98 -7.76
C PHE A 173 10.49 11.85 -7.06
N ASP A 174 11.36 12.86 -7.20
CA ASP A 174 12.63 12.94 -6.46
C ASP A 174 12.43 13.31 -4.99
N SER A 175 11.29 13.92 -4.65
CA SER A 175 10.98 14.45 -3.33
C SER A 175 9.49 14.66 -3.12
N ASP A 176 9.08 14.79 -1.86
CA ASP A 176 7.69 15.02 -1.43
C ASP A 176 7.15 16.43 -1.73
N VAL A 177 7.93 17.27 -2.40
CA VAL A 177 7.57 18.64 -2.83
C VAL A 177 7.97 18.90 -4.28
N ALA A 178 8.26 17.86 -5.04
CA ALA A 178 8.73 17.97 -6.43
C ALA A 178 7.68 18.67 -7.31
N PHE A 179 8.17 19.51 -8.22
CA PHE A 179 7.32 20.18 -9.20
C PHE A 179 7.09 19.35 -10.47
N GLU A 180 7.87 18.28 -10.66
CA GLU A 180 7.79 17.45 -11.85
C GLU A 180 7.96 15.98 -11.46
N ALA A 181 7.13 15.12 -12.02
CA ALA A 181 7.27 13.68 -11.92
C ALA A 181 8.50 13.21 -12.72
N LEU A 182 9.31 12.35 -12.11
CA LEU A 182 10.37 11.60 -12.78
C LEU A 182 9.79 10.56 -13.72
N ASN A 183 8.67 9.95 -13.30
CA ASN A 183 8.02 8.89 -14.04
C ASN A 183 6.53 8.82 -13.69
N GLU A 184 5.73 8.36 -14.65
CA GLU A 184 4.28 8.18 -14.53
C GLU A 184 3.92 6.80 -15.06
N ILE A 185 3.46 5.93 -14.17
CA ILE A 185 3.15 4.54 -14.51
C ILE A 185 1.64 4.42 -14.55
N ASP A 186 1.06 4.36 -15.75
CA ASP A 186 -0.35 3.97 -15.94
C ASP A 186 -0.53 2.57 -15.34
N VAL A 187 -1.39 2.48 -14.31
CA VAL A 187 -1.67 1.25 -13.58
C VAL A 187 -2.98 0.59 -14.03
N ALA A 188 -3.78 1.20 -14.91
CA ALA A 188 -5.00 0.58 -15.45
C ALA A 188 -4.74 -0.22 -16.73
N SER A 189 -3.79 0.19 -17.57
CA SER A 189 -3.56 -0.41 -18.90
C SER A 189 -2.53 -1.55 -18.86
N ASP A 190 -2.99 -2.78 -18.70
CA ASP A 190 -2.15 -4.00 -18.67
C ASP A 190 -0.98 -3.93 -17.67
N ALA A 191 -1.18 -3.16 -16.59
CA ALA A 191 -0.20 -3.01 -15.55
C ALA A 191 -0.29 -4.17 -14.56
N THR A 192 0.87 -4.70 -14.19
CA THR A 192 1.01 -5.75 -13.20
C THR A 192 1.86 -5.31 -12.02
N VAL A 193 1.48 -5.73 -10.82
CA VAL A 193 2.29 -5.56 -9.61
C VAL A 193 2.59 -6.91 -8.97
N GLU A 194 3.84 -7.11 -8.56
CA GLU A 194 4.31 -8.35 -7.96
C GLU A 194 5.31 -8.10 -6.83
N PHE A 195 5.45 -9.04 -5.90
CA PHE A 195 6.59 -9.05 -5.01
C PHE A 195 7.85 -9.37 -5.82
N SER A 196 8.95 -8.66 -5.55
CA SER A 196 10.24 -8.87 -6.22
C SER A 196 11.33 -9.16 -5.20
N ASP A 197 12.17 -10.15 -5.53
CA ASP A 197 13.36 -10.53 -4.77
C ASP A 197 14.61 -9.74 -5.22
N ASP A 198 14.48 -8.84 -6.20
CA ASP A 198 15.57 -7.99 -6.68
C ASP A 198 16.06 -7.01 -5.59
N MET A 199 15.19 -6.72 -4.61
CA MET A 199 15.46 -5.88 -3.45
C MET A 199 14.75 -6.44 -2.22
N GLN A 200 15.34 -6.25 -1.03
CA GLN A 200 14.65 -6.55 0.23
C GLN A 200 13.35 -5.77 0.29
N HIS A 201 12.23 -6.47 0.50
CA HIS A 201 10.88 -5.89 0.49
C HIS A 201 10.53 -5.24 -0.87
N GLY A 202 10.98 -5.86 -1.96
CA GLY A 202 10.82 -5.38 -3.32
C GLY A 202 9.40 -5.50 -3.87
N ILE A 203 8.96 -4.47 -4.59
CA ILE A 203 7.69 -4.44 -5.33
C ILE A 203 8.04 -4.07 -6.75
N LYS A 204 7.70 -4.94 -7.69
CA LYS A 204 7.88 -4.66 -9.11
C LYS A 204 6.54 -4.27 -9.70
N LEU A 205 6.47 -3.04 -10.22
CA LEU A 205 5.32 -2.49 -10.93
C LEU A 205 5.70 -2.36 -12.40
N THR A 206 4.94 -2.99 -13.27
CA THR A 206 5.23 -3.08 -14.70
C THR A 206 3.99 -2.72 -15.50
N ASN A 207 4.15 -1.96 -16.58
CA ASN A 207 3.17 -1.85 -17.65
C ASN A 207 3.91 -2.06 -19.00
N PRO A 208 3.23 -2.00 -20.16
CA PRO A 208 3.88 -2.25 -21.45
C PRO A 208 5.05 -1.31 -21.80
N LYS A 209 5.16 -0.15 -21.14
CA LYS A 209 6.18 0.86 -21.42
C LYS A 209 7.31 0.86 -20.41
N ILE A 210 7.02 0.55 -19.15
CA ILE A 210 7.98 0.73 -18.05
C ILE A 210 7.87 -0.36 -17.00
N THR A 211 9.02 -0.72 -16.44
CA THR A 211 9.16 -1.55 -15.24
C THR A 211 9.91 -0.74 -14.19
N GLU A 212 9.31 -0.58 -13.02
CA GLU A 212 9.95 0.02 -11.86
C GLU A 212 9.99 -0.98 -10.71
N ILE A 213 11.12 -1.05 -10.03
CA ILE A 213 11.32 -1.89 -8.84
C ILE A 213 11.54 -0.97 -7.66
N PHE A 214 10.58 -0.99 -6.75
CA PHE A 214 10.61 -0.27 -5.50
C PHE A 214 10.99 -1.20 -4.35
N ALA A 215 11.52 -0.65 -3.28
CA ALA A 215 11.72 -1.33 -2.01
C ALA A 215 11.09 -0.51 -0.88
N ALA A 216 10.24 -1.19 -0.10
CA ALA A 216 9.62 -0.61 1.08
C ALA A 216 10.51 -0.77 2.32
N GLU A 217 10.29 0.04 3.34
CA GLU A 217 11.07 0.00 4.60
C GLU A 217 10.84 -1.28 5.43
N SER A 218 9.73 -1.98 5.21
CA SER A 218 9.35 -3.19 5.93
C SER A 218 8.44 -4.08 5.09
N LYS A 219 8.26 -5.33 5.52
CA LYS A 219 7.30 -6.26 4.90
C LYS A 219 5.86 -5.76 4.97
N GLU A 220 5.46 -5.16 6.08
CA GLU A 220 4.12 -4.56 6.24
C GLU A 220 3.91 -3.43 5.21
N LYS A 221 4.91 -2.55 5.05
CA LYS A 221 4.87 -1.49 4.05
C LYS A 221 4.92 -2.03 2.63
N GLN A 222 5.63 -3.12 2.38
CA GLN A 222 5.63 -3.79 1.08
C GLN A 222 4.21 -4.18 0.67
N GLU A 223 3.45 -4.76 1.59
CA GLU A 223 2.06 -5.18 1.37
C GLU A 223 1.11 -3.99 1.24
N GLU A 224 1.26 -2.95 2.06
CA GLU A 224 0.48 -1.71 1.93
C GLU A 224 0.65 -1.07 0.54
N TRP A 225 1.89 -0.96 0.06
CA TRP A 225 2.19 -0.41 -1.27
C TRP A 225 1.69 -1.28 -2.41
N LEU A 226 1.90 -2.60 -2.34
CA LEU A 226 1.38 -3.53 -3.33
C LEU A 226 -0.15 -3.43 -3.42
N ASN A 227 -0.85 -3.42 -2.29
CA ASN A 227 -2.30 -3.23 -2.24
C ASN A 227 -2.73 -1.87 -2.81
N SER A 228 -1.95 -0.82 -2.59
CA SER A 228 -2.25 0.50 -3.13
C SER A 228 -2.13 0.54 -4.64
N PHE A 229 -1.13 -0.13 -5.23
CA PHE A 229 -1.05 -0.25 -6.68
C PHE A 229 -2.22 -1.07 -7.24
N ILE A 230 -2.63 -2.15 -6.55
CA ILE A 230 -3.83 -2.93 -6.93
C ILE A 230 -5.09 -2.07 -6.88
N ASN A 231 -5.30 -1.36 -5.77
CA ASN A 231 -6.46 -0.49 -5.60
C ASN A 231 -6.47 0.65 -6.64
N ALA A 232 -5.31 1.14 -7.05
CA ALA A 232 -5.21 2.14 -8.10
C ALA A 232 -5.45 1.58 -9.51
N GLY A 233 -5.39 0.26 -9.71
CA GLY A 233 -5.77 -0.40 -10.96
C GLY A 233 -4.86 -1.55 -11.41
N ALA A 234 -3.67 -1.70 -10.82
CA ALA A 234 -2.72 -2.72 -11.26
C ALA A 234 -3.26 -4.13 -10.97
N GLN A 235 -3.02 -5.06 -11.88
CA GLN A 235 -3.35 -6.45 -11.64
C GLN A 235 -2.24 -7.08 -10.82
N TYR A 236 -2.58 -7.75 -9.72
CA TYR A 236 -1.57 -8.56 -9.04
C TYR A 236 -1.11 -9.67 -9.98
N ARG A 237 0.18 -9.68 -10.29
CA ARG A 237 0.82 -10.80 -10.97
C ARG A 237 1.56 -11.57 -9.91
N GLU A 238 1.13 -12.80 -9.72
CA GLU A 238 1.94 -13.71 -8.96
C GLU A 238 2.94 -14.37 -9.92
N VAL A 239 4.23 -14.34 -9.56
CA VAL A 239 5.27 -15.04 -10.32
C VAL A 239 5.09 -16.53 -10.10
N PHE A 240 4.12 -17.13 -10.77
CA PHE A 240 3.97 -18.57 -10.86
C PHE A 240 4.60 -19.06 -12.16
N ASN A 241 5.06 -20.30 -12.19
CA ASN A 241 4.88 -21.10 -13.39
C ASN A 241 3.36 -21.40 -13.54
N VAL A 242 2.57 -20.40 -13.98
CA VAL A 242 1.11 -20.52 -14.17
C VAL A 242 0.78 -21.68 -15.11
N GLU A 243 1.65 -21.94 -16.10
CA GLU A 243 1.49 -23.07 -17.03
C GLU A 243 1.49 -24.43 -16.32
N ASP A 244 2.17 -24.57 -15.19
CA ASP A 244 2.22 -25.85 -14.47
C ASP A 244 1.02 -26.00 -13.53
N THR A 245 0.55 -24.93 -12.90
CA THR A 245 -0.59 -24.99 -11.97
C THR A 245 -1.94 -25.11 -12.65
N ALA A 246 -2.08 -24.56 -13.86
CA ALA A 246 -3.26 -24.77 -14.70
C ALA A 246 -3.44 -26.25 -15.12
N LYS A 247 -2.36 -27.03 -15.17
CA LYS A 247 -2.39 -28.47 -15.48
C LYS A 247 -2.79 -29.33 -14.28
N ILE A 248 -2.65 -28.80 -13.06
CA ILE A 248 -2.98 -29.52 -11.82
C ILE A 248 -4.51 -29.61 -11.72
N LYS A 249 -5.02 -30.84 -11.76
CA LYS A 249 -6.48 -31.09 -11.77
C LYS A 249 -7.04 -31.39 -10.39
N SER A 250 -6.18 -31.73 -9.43
CA SER A 250 -6.58 -32.12 -8.09
C SER A 250 -5.50 -31.77 -7.08
N PHE A 251 -5.92 -31.44 -5.86
CA PHE A 251 -5.05 -31.33 -4.70
C PHE A 251 -4.17 -32.57 -4.52
N TYR A 252 -4.64 -33.75 -4.92
CA TYR A 252 -3.91 -35.02 -4.75
C TYR A 252 -2.69 -35.18 -5.65
N GLU A 253 -2.53 -34.35 -6.68
CA GLU A 253 -1.32 -34.35 -7.54
C GLU A 253 -0.16 -33.57 -6.91
N LEU A 254 -0.41 -32.89 -5.80
CA LEU A 254 0.56 -32.04 -5.11
C LEU A 254 1.37 -32.83 -4.08
N LYS A 255 2.51 -32.25 -3.70
CA LYS A 255 3.39 -32.73 -2.66
C LYS A 255 3.98 -31.54 -1.91
N ASP A 256 4.37 -31.78 -0.67
CA ASP A 256 5.01 -30.79 0.21
C ASP A 256 5.95 -31.53 1.18
N PHE A 257 6.60 -30.82 2.09
CA PHE A 257 7.55 -31.42 3.05
C PHE A 257 7.07 -31.28 4.48
N ASP A 258 7.15 -32.36 5.25
CA ASP A 258 6.83 -32.32 6.68
C ASP A 258 7.91 -31.58 7.49
N MET A 259 7.65 -31.39 8.79
CA MET A 259 8.61 -30.72 9.69
C MET A 259 9.97 -31.42 9.82
N ALA A 260 10.07 -32.70 9.44
CA ALA A 260 11.32 -33.45 9.42
C ALA A 260 11.99 -33.45 8.03
N GLY A 261 11.44 -32.71 7.05
CA GLY A 261 11.95 -32.60 5.69
C GLY A 261 11.62 -33.80 4.81
N ASN A 262 10.69 -34.67 5.21
CA ASN A 262 10.25 -35.78 4.36
C ASN A 262 9.20 -35.29 3.37
N GLU A 263 9.31 -35.71 2.11
CA GLU A 263 8.30 -35.43 1.11
C GLU A 263 7.00 -36.20 1.42
N VAL A 264 5.88 -35.47 1.47
CA VAL A 264 4.54 -35.99 1.70
C VAL A 264 3.68 -35.68 0.49
N SER A 265 3.23 -36.73 -0.20
CA SER A 265 2.22 -36.60 -1.25
C SER A 265 0.86 -36.26 -0.67
N MET A 266 0.17 -35.28 -1.25
CA MET A 266 -1.21 -34.93 -0.87
C MET A 266 -2.21 -36.05 -1.21
N SER A 267 -1.84 -36.99 -2.09
CA SER A 267 -2.62 -38.21 -2.33
C SER A 267 -2.84 -39.06 -1.07
N LYS A 268 -2.01 -38.88 -0.04
CA LYS A 268 -2.20 -39.48 1.30
C LYS A 268 -3.56 -39.14 1.91
N TYR A 269 -4.15 -38.00 1.53
CA TYR A 269 -5.42 -37.51 2.05
C TYR A 269 -6.60 -37.78 1.12
N LYS A 270 -6.46 -38.73 0.18
CA LYS A 270 -7.53 -39.10 -0.75
C LYS A 270 -8.78 -39.59 -0.02
N GLY A 271 -9.94 -39.06 -0.39
CA GLY A 271 -11.22 -39.39 0.25
C GLY A 271 -11.48 -38.65 1.56
N LYS A 272 -10.54 -37.82 2.03
CA LYS A 272 -10.71 -36.96 3.21
C LYS A 272 -11.15 -35.57 2.81
N VAL A 273 -11.87 -34.90 3.71
CA VAL A 273 -12.08 -33.45 3.65
C VAL A 273 -10.85 -32.80 4.25
N VAL A 274 -10.18 -31.91 3.51
CA VAL A 274 -8.91 -31.30 3.94
C VAL A 274 -9.10 -29.82 4.19
N LEU A 275 -8.68 -29.35 5.37
CA LEU A 275 -8.60 -27.94 5.74
C LEU A 275 -7.13 -27.51 5.79
N ALA A 276 -6.65 -26.87 4.71
CA ALA A 276 -5.30 -26.33 4.64
C ALA A 276 -5.25 -24.91 5.21
N VAL A 277 -4.33 -24.64 6.15
CA VAL A 277 -4.25 -23.36 6.88
C VAL A 277 -2.82 -22.85 6.93
N ASN A 278 -2.58 -21.60 6.52
CA ASN A 278 -1.29 -20.96 6.80
C ASN A 278 -1.30 -20.48 8.25
N VAL A 279 -0.37 -20.94 9.08
CA VAL A 279 -0.40 -20.71 10.52
C VAL A 279 0.75 -19.84 11.00
N SER A 280 0.57 -19.27 12.19
CA SER A 280 1.62 -18.56 12.90
C SER A 280 1.47 -18.65 14.43
N SER A 281 2.57 -18.44 15.15
CA SER A 281 2.79 -18.56 16.58
C SER A 281 2.70 -17.19 17.26
N LYS A 282 3.17 -16.11 16.64
CA LYS A 282 3.18 -14.75 17.23
C LYS A 282 2.08 -13.83 16.68
N CYS A 283 1.03 -14.40 16.12
CA CYS A 283 -0.09 -13.62 15.58
C CYS A 283 -1.18 -13.41 16.64
N GLY A 284 -1.82 -12.24 16.65
CA GLY A 284 -2.96 -11.96 17.55
C GLY A 284 -4.17 -12.89 17.35
N LEU A 285 -4.23 -13.61 16.22
CA LEU A 285 -5.27 -14.59 15.91
C LEU A 285 -4.93 -16.01 16.41
N THR A 286 -3.67 -16.26 16.80
CA THR A 286 -3.16 -17.57 17.26
C THR A 286 -3.94 -18.13 18.45
N PRO A 287 -4.23 -17.36 19.52
CA PRO A 287 -4.92 -17.89 20.71
C PRO A 287 -6.37 -18.33 20.46
N THR A 288 -6.96 -17.93 19.34
CA THR A 288 -8.30 -18.36 18.92
C THR A 288 -8.24 -19.48 17.89
N ASN A 289 -7.36 -19.36 16.89
CA ASN A 289 -7.37 -20.28 15.76
C ASN A 289 -6.88 -21.68 16.12
N TYR A 290 -5.77 -21.82 16.87
CA TYR A 290 -5.28 -23.16 17.21
C TYR A 290 -6.28 -23.97 18.06
N PRO A 291 -6.88 -23.43 19.14
CA PRO A 291 -7.88 -24.17 19.90
C PRO A 291 -9.09 -24.60 19.07
N GLU A 292 -9.62 -23.70 18.23
CA GLU A 292 -10.81 -24.04 17.44
C GLU A 292 -10.51 -25.01 16.29
N LEU A 293 -9.34 -24.91 15.65
CA LEU A 293 -8.89 -25.90 14.67
C LEU A 293 -8.73 -27.27 15.32
N GLN A 294 -8.13 -27.32 16.52
CA GLN A 294 -7.96 -28.57 17.26
C GLN A 294 -9.31 -29.15 17.67
N GLN A 295 -10.27 -28.31 18.08
CA GLN A 295 -11.62 -28.73 18.41
C GLN A 295 -12.34 -29.36 17.21
N LEU A 296 -12.27 -28.73 16.04
CA LEU A 296 -12.84 -29.30 14.81
C LEU A 296 -12.15 -30.61 14.43
N TYR A 297 -10.82 -30.66 14.51
CA TYR A 297 -10.05 -31.84 14.16
C TYR A 297 -10.39 -33.01 15.07
N GLU A 298 -10.40 -32.82 16.38
CA GLU A 298 -10.73 -33.89 17.33
C GLU A 298 -12.15 -34.41 17.14
N LYS A 299 -13.09 -33.52 16.80
CA LYS A 299 -14.50 -33.87 16.58
C LYS A 299 -14.71 -34.70 15.30
N TYR A 300 -13.98 -34.39 14.22
CA TYR A 300 -14.30 -34.90 12.88
C TYR A 300 -13.20 -35.73 12.20
N LYS A 301 -12.02 -35.90 12.82
CA LYS A 301 -10.91 -36.69 12.22
C LYS A 301 -11.33 -38.12 11.86
N ASP A 302 -12.13 -38.75 12.72
CA ASP A 302 -12.59 -40.12 12.54
C ASP A 302 -13.70 -40.23 11.47
N GLU A 303 -14.36 -39.11 11.16
CA GLU A 303 -15.33 -38.99 10.05
C GLU A 303 -14.65 -38.63 8.72
N GLY A 304 -13.34 -38.36 8.74
CA GLY A 304 -12.52 -38.10 7.56
C GLY A 304 -12.11 -36.65 7.36
N LEU A 305 -12.16 -35.79 8.39
CA LEU A 305 -11.54 -34.47 8.36
C LEU A 305 -10.02 -34.59 8.56
N GLU A 306 -9.25 -33.81 7.81
CA GLU A 306 -7.83 -33.60 8.06
C GLU A 306 -7.52 -32.10 8.08
N VAL A 307 -6.86 -31.61 9.13
CA VAL A 307 -6.34 -30.24 9.19
C VAL A 307 -4.86 -30.27 8.85
N LEU A 308 -4.41 -29.45 7.90
CA LEU A 308 -3.01 -29.37 7.50
C LEU A 308 -2.48 -27.96 7.80
N ALA A 309 -1.50 -27.88 8.69
CA ALA A 309 -0.91 -26.60 9.10
C ALA A 309 0.39 -26.30 8.35
N PHE A 310 0.46 -25.10 7.76
CA PHE A 310 1.59 -24.63 6.97
C PHE A 310 2.15 -23.34 7.60
N PRO A 311 3.17 -23.43 8.47
CA PRO A 311 3.78 -22.25 9.07
C PRO A 311 4.35 -21.34 7.99
N CYS A 312 4.16 -20.02 8.17
CA CYS A 312 4.61 -19.03 7.19
C CYS A 312 5.04 -17.74 7.89
N ASN A 313 6.24 -17.25 7.55
CA ASN A 313 6.79 -16.04 8.18
C ASN A 313 6.55 -14.75 7.37
N GLN A 314 5.82 -14.82 6.25
CA GLN A 314 5.63 -13.68 5.35
C GLN A 314 4.79 -12.56 5.97
N PHE A 315 4.02 -12.85 7.01
CA PHE A 315 3.04 -11.92 7.59
C PHE A 315 3.58 -11.32 8.89
N ALA A 316 4.11 -10.10 8.79
CA ALA A 316 4.73 -9.33 9.90
C ALA A 316 5.80 -10.10 10.71
N GLY A 317 6.49 -11.06 10.09
CA GLY A 317 7.54 -11.82 10.76
C GLY A 317 7.05 -12.62 11.99
N GLN A 318 5.78 -13.03 11.99
CA GLN A 318 5.14 -13.64 13.15
C GLN A 318 5.44 -15.14 13.31
N GLU A 319 6.21 -15.75 12.40
CA GLU A 319 6.73 -17.13 12.47
C GLU A 319 8.26 -17.21 12.39
N PRO A 320 8.99 -16.53 13.28
CA PRO A 320 10.44 -16.44 13.15
C PRO A 320 11.16 -17.73 13.53
N GLY A 321 10.54 -18.60 14.35
CA GLY A 321 11.22 -19.74 14.96
C GLY A 321 11.58 -20.89 14.02
N THR A 322 12.47 -21.77 14.47
CA THR A 322 12.82 -23.02 13.76
C THR A 322 11.68 -24.05 13.82
N HIS A 323 11.78 -25.15 13.08
CA HIS A 323 10.76 -26.21 13.13
C HIS A 323 10.56 -26.74 14.56
N GLU A 324 11.65 -26.91 15.32
CA GLU A 324 11.61 -27.36 16.71
C GLU A 324 10.91 -26.35 17.62
N GLU A 325 11.22 -25.06 17.47
CA GLU A 325 10.58 -23.99 18.26
C GLU A 325 9.09 -23.86 17.95
N ILE A 326 8.70 -24.01 16.69
CA ILE A 326 7.29 -24.00 16.27
C ILE A 326 6.56 -25.18 16.89
N MET A 327 7.13 -26.39 16.77
CA MET A 327 6.52 -27.59 17.33
C MET A 327 6.45 -27.55 18.86
N GLU A 328 7.43 -26.96 19.53
CA GLU A 328 7.40 -26.73 20.98
C GLU A 328 6.30 -25.72 21.34
N PHE A 329 6.21 -24.60 20.61
CA PHE A 329 5.19 -23.57 20.85
C PHE A 329 3.77 -24.14 20.76
N VAL A 330 3.46 -24.95 19.74
CA VAL A 330 2.08 -25.42 19.53
C VAL A 330 1.62 -26.48 20.54
N LYS A 331 2.53 -27.08 21.32
CA LYS A 331 2.17 -28.02 22.40
C LYS A 331 1.24 -27.39 23.43
N GLN A 332 1.36 -26.09 23.69
CA GLN A 332 0.48 -25.39 24.64
C GLN A 332 -1.00 -25.41 24.22
N TYR A 333 -1.27 -25.63 22.93
CA TYR A 333 -2.62 -25.72 22.37
C TYR A 333 -3.09 -27.16 22.19
N ASN A 334 -2.29 -28.16 22.61
CA ASN A 334 -2.57 -29.60 22.45
C ASN A 334 -2.92 -29.98 21.01
N VAL A 335 -2.24 -29.35 20.04
CA VAL A 335 -2.52 -29.58 18.63
C VAL A 335 -2.01 -30.97 18.22
N THR A 336 -2.87 -31.75 17.55
CA THR A 336 -2.56 -33.13 17.12
C THR A 336 -2.65 -33.34 15.61
N PHE A 337 -3.03 -32.32 14.85
CA PHE A 337 -3.02 -32.36 13.38
C PHE A 337 -1.62 -32.11 12.81
N PRO A 338 -1.32 -32.59 11.59
CA PRO A 338 0.01 -32.51 10.99
C PRO A 338 0.45 -31.08 10.64
N PHE A 339 1.76 -30.85 10.79
CA PHE A 339 2.47 -29.65 10.38
C PHE A 339 3.43 -29.95 9.24
N PHE A 340 3.48 -29.04 8.29
CA PHE A 340 4.47 -28.99 7.22
C PHE A 340 5.60 -28.04 7.57
N GLU A 341 6.71 -28.12 6.84
CA GLU A 341 7.82 -27.20 7.03
C GLU A 341 7.42 -25.75 6.80
N LYS A 342 8.14 -24.83 7.45
CA LYS A 342 7.90 -23.40 7.30
C LYS A 342 8.30 -22.96 5.88
N HIS A 343 7.35 -22.41 5.13
CA HIS A 343 7.62 -21.92 3.77
C HIS A 343 6.68 -20.77 3.40
N ASP A 344 7.07 -20.05 2.36
CA ASP A 344 6.28 -18.99 1.74
C ASP A 344 5.00 -19.52 1.09
N VAL A 345 3.92 -18.74 1.20
CA VAL A 345 2.60 -19.04 0.62
C VAL A 345 2.20 -18.05 -0.48
N ASN A 346 2.97 -16.97 -0.66
CA ASN A 346 2.84 -15.95 -1.70
C ASN A 346 4.18 -15.71 -2.42
N GLY A 347 4.11 -15.22 -3.64
CA GLY A 347 5.28 -14.80 -4.42
C GLY A 347 5.95 -15.93 -5.19
N ALA A 348 7.13 -15.65 -5.76
CA ALA A 348 7.86 -16.58 -6.64
C ALA A 348 8.25 -17.89 -5.94
N THR A 349 8.42 -17.85 -4.62
CA THR A 349 8.77 -18.97 -3.76
C THR A 349 7.55 -19.62 -3.10
N ALA A 350 6.32 -19.25 -3.48
CA ALA A 350 5.12 -19.81 -2.89
C ALA A 350 5.06 -21.34 -3.08
N ARG A 351 4.78 -22.06 -1.99
CA ARG A 351 4.63 -23.52 -2.04
C ARG A 351 3.51 -23.95 -3.00
N PRO A 352 3.68 -25.03 -3.79
CA PRO A 352 2.71 -25.47 -4.79
C PRO A 352 1.29 -25.66 -4.26
N VAL A 353 1.15 -26.12 -3.01
CA VAL A 353 -0.15 -26.26 -2.33
C VAL A 353 -0.92 -24.95 -2.28
N PHE A 354 -0.30 -23.88 -1.80
CA PHE A 354 -0.97 -22.58 -1.70
C PHE A 354 -1.15 -21.92 -3.06
N THR A 355 -0.17 -22.08 -3.95
CA THR A 355 -0.31 -21.63 -5.33
C THR A 355 -1.57 -22.21 -5.98
N TYR A 356 -1.74 -23.53 -5.96
CA TYR A 356 -2.92 -24.20 -6.51
C TYR A 356 -4.23 -23.71 -5.86
N LEU A 357 -4.28 -23.68 -4.52
CA LEU A 357 -5.48 -23.31 -3.78
C LEU A 357 -5.91 -21.86 -4.03
N LYS A 358 -4.96 -20.93 -4.07
CA LYS A 358 -5.22 -19.50 -4.35
C LYS A 358 -5.71 -19.27 -5.77
N THR A 359 -5.12 -19.95 -6.75
CA THR A 359 -5.56 -19.85 -8.16
C THR A 359 -6.98 -20.40 -8.34
N LYS A 360 -7.33 -21.52 -7.69
CA LYS A 360 -8.69 -22.11 -7.79
C LYS A 360 -9.73 -21.37 -6.96
N LEU A 361 -9.32 -20.73 -5.86
CA LEU A 361 -10.20 -19.99 -4.94
C LEU A 361 -9.61 -18.58 -4.69
N PRO A 362 -9.71 -17.67 -5.68
CA PRO A 362 -9.21 -16.31 -5.52
C PRO A 362 -9.99 -15.55 -4.43
N GLY A 363 -9.34 -14.57 -3.81
CA GLY A 363 -9.97 -13.67 -2.86
C GLY A 363 -10.60 -12.46 -3.55
N SER A 364 -11.33 -11.63 -2.81
CA SER A 364 -12.06 -10.48 -3.36
C SER A 364 -11.17 -9.37 -3.97
N PHE A 365 -9.85 -9.43 -3.79
CA PHE A 365 -8.90 -8.41 -4.27
C PHE A 365 -7.60 -9.06 -4.80
N GLY A 366 -7.73 -10.19 -5.49
CA GLY A 366 -6.62 -11.02 -5.95
C GLY A 366 -6.54 -12.37 -5.24
N ASP A 367 -5.65 -13.23 -5.71
CA ASP A 367 -5.51 -14.61 -5.26
C ASP A 367 -4.57 -14.76 -4.04
N PHE A 368 -3.61 -13.84 -3.83
CA PHE A 368 -2.66 -13.88 -2.70
C PHE A 368 -3.31 -14.03 -1.31
N VAL A 369 -2.61 -14.71 -0.39
CA VAL A 369 -2.98 -14.81 1.03
C VAL A 369 -2.70 -13.48 1.73
N LYS A 370 -3.70 -12.92 2.41
CA LYS A 370 -3.60 -11.56 2.99
C LYS A 370 -2.98 -11.52 4.38
N TRP A 371 -3.03 -12.61 5.13
CA TRP A 371 -2.53 -12.68 6.50
C TRP A 371 -2.42 -14.12 6.99
N ASN A 372 -1.85 -14.29 8.18
CA ASN A 372 -1.91 -15.51 8.97
C ASN A 372 -3.34 -16.02 9.13
N PHE A 373 -3.52 -17.34 9.13
CA PHE A 373 -4.77 -18.06 9.28
C PHE A 373 -5.79 -17.83 8.15
N THR A 374 -5.36 -17.69 6.90
CA THR A 374 -6.26 -17.96 5.77
C THR A 374 -6.47 -19.47 5.67
N LYS A 375 -7.70 -19.91 5.41
CA LYS A 375 -8.03 -21.34 5.31
C LYS A 375 -8.61 -21.67 3.94
N PHE A 376 -8.30 -22.86 3.45
CA PHE A 376 -8.86 -23.43 2.25
C PHE A 376 -9.43 -24.81 2.57
N LEU A 377 -10.70 -25.01 2.25
CA LEU A 377 -11.38 -26.28 2.40
C LEU A 377 -11.39 -26.99 1.05
N VAL A 378 -11.00 -28.26 1.06
CA VAL A 378 -10.91 -29.16 -0.09
C VAL A 378 -11.80 -30.36 0.18
N ASP A 379 -12.55 -30.78 -0.83
CA ASP A 379 -13.49 -31.90 -0.72
C ASP A 379 -12.82 -33.28 -0.78
N ARG A 380 -13.62 -34.35 -0.64
CA ARG A 380 -13.18 -35.75 -0.69
C ARG A 380 -12.62 -36.19 -2.05
N ASN A 381 -12.80 -35.39 -3.10
CA ASN A 381 -12.28 -35.63 -4.45
C ASN A 381 -11.01 -34.81 -4.73
N GLY A 382 -10.52 -34.07 -3.74
CA GLY A 382 -9.34 -33.22 -3.88
C GLY A 382 -9.63 -31.93 -4.64
N GLN A 383 -10.89 -31.51 -4.74
CA GLN A 383 -11.29 -30.26 -5.38
C GLN A 383 -11.41 -29.14 -4.35
N PRO A 384 -10.83 -27.95 -4.60
CA PRO A 384 -11.01 -26.79 -3.74
C PRO A 384 -12.50 -26.40 -3.66
N TYR A 385 -13.03 -26.31 -2.44
CA TYR A 385 -14.44 -26.03 -2.18
C TYR A 385 -14.65 -24.56 -1.79
N LYS A 386 -13.90 -24.05 -0.80
CA LYS A 386 -14.11 -22.69 -0.26
C LYS A 386 -12.88 -22.14 0.43
N ARG A 387 -12.71 -20.81 0.35
CA ARG A 387 -11.67 -20.04 1.04
C ARG A 387 -12.29 -19.22 2.17
N PHE A 388 -11.61 -19.16 3.30
CA PHE A 388 -11.99 -18.38 4.48
C PHE A 388 -10.91 -17.36 4.83
N ALA A 389 -11.35 -16.14 5.16
CA ALA A 389 -10.48 -15.03 5.52
C ALA A 389 -9.79 -15.26 6.87
N PRO A 390 -8.68 -14.56 7.15
CA PRO A 390 -7.98 -14.61 8.45
C PRO A 390 -8.89 -14.48 9.68
N LYS A 391 -9.88 -13.58 9.60
CA LYS A 391 -10.81 -13.28 10.70
C LYS A 391 -11.99 -14.23 10.80
N ASP A 392 -12.21 -15.08 9.80
CA ASP A 392 -13.24 -16.13 9.87
C ASP A 392 -12.77 -17.19 10.87
N ARG A 393 -13.50 -17.30 11.97
CA ARG A 393 -13.20 -18.24 13.07
C ARG A 393 -13.42 -19.67 12.59
N PRO A 394 -12.54 -20.63 12.90
CA PRO A 394 -12.73 -22.02 12.47
C PRO A 394 -14.13 -22.59 12.76
N LEU A 395 -14.69 -22.35 13.94
CA LEU A 395 -16.03 -22.86 14.27
C LEU A 395 -17.16 -22.21 13.45
N SER A 396 -16.95 -21.03 12.87
CA SER A 396 -18.00 -20.34 12.09
C SER A 396 -18.34 -21.03 10.76
N PHE A 397 -17.47 -21.93 10.27
CA PHE A 397 -17.67 -22.68 9.03
C PHE A 397 -17.78 -24.20 9.26
N GLU A 398 -18.12 -24.62 10.48
CA GLU A 398 -18.32 -26.04 10.81
C GLU A 398 -19.36 -26.72 9.90
N GLU A 399 -20.43 -26.01 9.51
CA GLU A 399 -21.45 -26.56 8.61
C GLU A 399 -20.93 -26.83 7.18
N ASP A 400 -19.96 -26.04 6.69
CA ASP A 400 -19.30 -26.33 5.41
C ASP A 400 -18.53 -27.66 5.49
N ILE A 401 -17.84 -27.92 6.62
CA ILE A 401 -17.12 -29.18 6.87
C ILE A 401 -18.10 -30.36 6.92
N LYS A 402 -19.17 -30.25 7.72
CA LYS A 402 -20.19 -31.31 7.83
C LYS A 402 -20.84 -31.64 6.49
N THR A 403 -21.10 -30.62 5.68
CA THR A 403 -21.66 -30.78 4.33
C THR A 403 -20.76 -31.67 3.47
N LEU A 404 -19.44 -31.44 3.49
CA LEU A 404 -18.49 -32.26 2.73
C LEU A 404 -18.27 -33.64 3.35
N LEU A 405 -18.30 -33.77 4.68
CA LEU A 405 -18.16 -35.07 5.34
C LEU A 405 -19.34 -36.00 5.06
N ALA A 406 -20.54 -35.45 4.86
CA ALA A 406 -21.74 -36.20 4.51
C ALA A 406 -21.74 -36.73 3.06
N GLN A 407 -20.89 -36.18 2.19
CA GLN A 407 -20.68 -36.70 0.83
C GLN A 407 -19.88 -38.01 0.95
N LYS A 408 -20.37 -39.08 0.33
CA LYS A 408 -19.73 -40.41 0.36
C LYS A 408 -18.83 -40.63 -0.83
#